data_AF-A0A2N1R229-F1
#
_entry.id   AF-A0A2N1R229-F1
#
_cell.length_a   1.000
_cell.length_b   1.000
_cell.length_c   1.000
_cell.angle_alpha   90.00
_cell.angle_beta   90.00
_cell.angle_gamma   90.00
#
_symmetry.space_group_name_H-M   'P 1'
#
loop_
_entity.id
_entity.type
_entity.pdbx_description
1 polymer ?
#
loop_
_entity_poly.entity_id
_entity_poly.type
_entity_poly.pdbx_seq_one_letter_code
_entity_poly.pdbx_strand_id
1 'polypeptide(L)' 'TGMGKDGARELGSIYREGGLTLGQDEESSVVYGMPKVAFEMGSVMEQVSLGRMAERISTLAMEKR' A
#
# COMPACT_ATOMS: atom_id res chain seq x y z
N THR A 1 3.20 7.86 -1.44
CA THR A 1 3.95 8.98 -0.84
C THR A 1 2.97 9.91 -0.14
N GLY A 2 3.41 10.61 0.90
CA GLY A 2 2.57 11.52 1.68
C GLY A 2 3.10 11.68 3.10
N MET A 3 2.75 12.79 3.74
CA MET A 3 3.06 13.05 5.15
C MET A 3 2.02 12.43 6.09
N GLY A 4 2.39 12.24 7.35
CA GLY A 4 1.47 11.83 8.40
C GLY A 4 1.11 10.34 8.37
N LYS A 5 -0.07 10.02 8.90
CA LYS A 5 -0.57 8.65 9.11
C LYS A 5 -1.99 8.42 8.62
N ASP A 6 -2.53 9.38 7.89
CA ASP A 6 -3.89 9.29 7.37
C ASP A 6 -4.03 8.06 6.48
N GLY A 7 -5.18 7.39 6.50
CA GLY A 7 -5.42 6.16 5.74
C GLY A 7 -4.71 4.90 6.24
N ALA A 8 -3.71 4.97 7.12
CA ALA A 8 -3.00 3.77 7.61
C ALA A 8 -3.92 2.85 8.44
N ARG A 9 -4.82 3.44 9.24
CA ARG A 9 -5.80 2.68 10.03
C ARG A 9 -6.86 2.04 9.15
N GLU A 10 -7.34 2.79 8.15
CA GLU A 10 -8.37 2.40 7.20
C GLU A 10 -7.86 1.28 6.29
N LEU A 11 -6.61 1.38 5.81
CA LEU A 11 -5.92 0.31 5.10
C LEU A 11 -5.85 -0.97 5.96
N GLY A 12 -5.60 -0.83 7.27
CA GLY A 12 -5.64 -1.94 8.21
C GLY A 12 -7.02 -2.58 8.37
N SER A 13 -8.12 -1.84 8.18
CA SER A 13 -9.46 -2.43 8.12
C SER A 13 -9.66 -3.26 6.86
N ILE A 14 -9.22 -2.76 5.69
CA ILE A 14 -9.24 -3.51 4.43
C ILE A 14 -8.44 -4.81 4.57
N TYR A 15 -7.24 -4.75 5.17
CA TYR A 15 -6.41 -5.93 5.41
C TYR A 15 -7.12 -6.98 6.28
N ARG A 16 -7.73 -6.55 7.40
CA ARG A 16 -8.45 -7.45 8.32
C ARG A 16 -9.67 -8.13 7.68
N GLU A 17 -10.31 -7.46 6.73
CA GLU A 17 -11.44 -8.02 5.96
C GLU A 17 -10.98 -8.94 4.82
N GLY A 18 -9.67 -9.18 4.68
CA GLY A 18 -9.10 -10.04 3.63
C GLY A 18 -8.88 -9.32 2.30
N GLY A 19 -8.98 -7.99 2.28
CA GLY A 19 -8.67 -7.18 1.12
C GLY A 19 -7.18 -7.10 0.84
N LEU A 20 -6.83 -6.94 -0.44
CA LEU A 20 -5.46 -6.73 -0.87
C LEU A 20 -5.02 -5.31 -0.55
N THR A 21 -3.85 -5.16 0.03
CA THR A 21 -3.31 -3.87 0.49
C THR A 21 -1.89 -3.68 -0.02
N LEU A 22 -1.69 -2.60 -0.77
CA LEU A 22 -0.40 -2.21 -1.33
C LEU A 22 0.04 -0.89 -0.70
N GLY A 23 1.34 -0.75 -0.46
CA GLY A 23 1.98 0.50 -0.04
C GLY A 23 3.00 0.95 -1.07
N GLN A 24 3.13 2.26 -1.31
CA GLN A 24 4.24 2.74 -2.14
C GLN A 24 5.57 2.58 -1.38
N ASP A 25 6.60 2.06 -2.03
CA ASP A 25 7.93 1.92 -1.42
C ASP A 25 8.60 3.28 -1.09
N GLU A 26 9.67 3.20 -0.30
CA GLU A 26 10.44 4.35 0.12
C GLU A 26 11.19 5.01 -1.05
N GLU A 27 11.83 4.21 -1.90
CA GLU A 27 12.69 4.68 -2.99
C GLU A 27 11.93 5.57 -3.99
N SER A 28 10.70 5.20 -4.34
CA SER A 28 9.88 5.99 -5.27
C SER A 28 9.07 7.10 -4.60
N SER A 29 9.07 7.16 -3.27
CA SER A 29 8.29 8.15 -2.53
C SER A 29 9.05 9.47 -2.38
N VAL A 30 8.40 10.60 -2.66
CA VAL A 30 8.95 11.93 -2.35
C VAL A 30 9.03 12.14 -0.83
N VAL A 31 7.96 11.77 -0.13
CA VAL A 31 7.90 11.64 1.33
C VAL A 31 7.36 10.25 1.68
N TYR A 32 8.17 9.46 2.38
CA TYR A 32 7.81 8.13 2.87
C TYR A 32 7.29 8.20 4.32
N GLY A 33 6.21 8.97 4.52
CA GLY A 33 5.55 9.11 5.82
C GLY A 33 4.35 8.18 5.95
N MET A 34 3.26 8.50 5.25
CA MET A 34 2.02 7.72 5.29
C MET A 34 2.20 6.25 4.86
N PRO A 35 2.91 5.92 3.75
CA PRO A 35 3.17 4.52 3.39
C PRO A 35 4.01 3.77 4.44
N LYS A 36 4.98 4.45 5.06
CA LYS A 36 5.81 3.89 6.13
C LYS A 36 4.98 3.47 7.33
N VAL A 37 4.11 4.36 7.80
CA VAL A 37 3.25 4.06 8.95
C VAL A 37 2.34 2.87 8.67
N ALA A 38 1.72 2.82 7.48
CA ALA A 38 0.89 1.68 7.09
C ALA A 38 1.66 0.36 7.03
N PHE A 39 2.92 0.38 6.55
CA PHE A 39 3.80 -0.77 6.52
C PHE A 39 4.24 -1.22 7.92
N GLU A 40 4.67 -0.29 8.78
CA GLU A 40 5.05 -0.57 10.18
C GLU A 40 3.87 -1.11 11.01
N MET A 41 2.63 -0.71 10.68
CA MET A 41 1.41 -1.26 11.26
C MET A 41 1.06 -2.67 10.75
N GLY A 42 1.86 -3.26 9.85
CA GLY A 42 1.63 -4.60 9.29
C GLY A 42 0.41 -4.71 8.39
N SER A 43 -0.11 -3.58 7.90
CA SER A 43 -1.33 -3.50 7.09
C SER A 43 -1.05 -3.38 5.59
N VAL A 44 0.22 -3.50 5.19
CA VAL A 44 0.67 -3.50 3.79
C VAL A 44 1.20 -4.89 3.47
N MET A 45 0.54 -5.59 2.54
CA MET A 45 0.95 -6.93 2.10
C MET A 45 2.17 -6.88 1.18
N GLU A 46 2.28 -5.84 0.36
CA GLU A 46 3.36 -5.66 -0.59
C GLU A 46 3.70 -4.18 -0.73
N GLN A 47 5.00 -3.85 -0.65
CA GLN A 47 5.51 -2.54 -1.00
C GLN A 47 5.88 -2.51 -2.48
N VAL A 48 5.41 -1.50 -3.22
CA VAL A 48 5.50 -1.43 -4.68
C VAL A 48 6.04 -0.06 -5.10
N SER A 49 7.00 -0.05 -6.01
CA SER A 49 7.49 1.18 -6.63
C SER A 49 6.39 1.88 -7.42
N LEU A 50 6.37 3.22 -7.40
CA LEU A 50 5.39 4.03 -8.14
C LEU A 50 5.27 3.63 -9.61
N GLY A 51 6.41 3.38 -10.26
CA GLY A 51 6.46 2.99 -11.67
C GLY A 51 5.80 1.63 -11.98
N ARG A 52 5.63 0.77 -10.96
CA ARG A 52 5.01 -0.56 -11.09
C ARG A 52 3.61 -0.64 -10.46
N MET A 53 3.18 0.39 -9.74
CA MET A 53 1.94 0.36 -8.97
C MET A 53 0.70 0.06 -9.84
N ALA A 54 0.58 0.72 -10.99
CA ALA A 54 -0.57 0.55 -11.88
C ALA A 54 -0.64 -0.86 -12.49
N GLU A 55 0.51 -1.38 -12.95
CA GLU A 55 0.63 -2.76 -13.43
C GLU A 55 0.26 -3.75 -12.33
N ARG A 56 0.80 -3.56 -11.12
CA ARG A 56 0.57 -4.47 -10.00
C ARG A 56 -0.90 -4.54 -9.60
N ILE A 57 -1.57 -3.39 -9.49
CA ILE A 57 -3.02 -3.32 -9.22
C ILE A 57 -3.80 -4.07 -10.30
N SER A 58 -3.46 -3.86 -11.58
CA SER A 58 -4.15 -4.50 -12.70
C SER A 58 -4.00 -6.03 -12.67
N THR A 59 -2.78 -6.51 -12.41
CA THR A 59 -2.49 -7.95 -12.27
C THR A 59 -3.31 -8.58 -11.15
N LEU A 60 -3.31 -7.98 -9.95
CA LEU A 60 -4.08 -8.48 -8.80
C LEU A 60 -5.59 -8.54 -9.08
N ALA A 61 -6.13 -7.54 -9.79
CA ALA A 61 -7.54 -7.49 -10.15
C ALA A 61 -7.92 -8.58 -11.17
N MET A 62 -6.98 -9.01 -12.02
CA MET A 62 -7.19 -10.09 -12.98
C MET A 62 -7.06 -11.48 -12.34
N GLU A 63 -6.10 -11.67 -11.43
CA GLU A 63 -5.85 -12.95 -10.74
C GLU A 63 -7.00 -13.40 -9.82
N LYS A 64 -7.81 -12.45 -9.34
CA LYS A 64 -8.93 -12.68 -8.41
C LYS A 64 -10.29 -12.84 -9.10
N ARG A 65 -10.33 -13.02 -10.43
CA ARG A 65 -11.53 -13.46 -11.17
C ARG A 65 -11.68 -14.98 -11.11
#